data_AF-A0A2G9G3Z5-F1
#
_entry.id   AF-A0A2G9G3Z5-F1
#
_cell.length_a   1.000
_cell.length_b   1.000
_cell.length_c   1.000
_cell.angle_alpha   90.00
_cell.angle_beta   90.00
_cell.angle_gamma   90.00
#
_symmetry.space_group_name_H-M   'P 1'
#
loop_
_entity.id
_entity.type
_entity.pdbx_description
1 polymer ?
#
loop_
_entity_poly.entity_id
_entity_poly.type
_entity_poly.pdbx_seq_one_letter_code
_entity_poly.pdbx_strand_id
1 'polypeptide(L)'
;MDQWRIFELDHHDYLMPFLSRINVKNICAYASRTLLFLKDDFTLKPLVIELSLPGSSPSEEINRVFCPASNGLEAALWQLAKAHVAANDSGYHHLINHW
;
A
#
# COMPACT_ATOMS: atom_id res chain seq x y z
N MET A 1 -11.21 -20.63 -9.04
CA MET A 1 -10.42 -19.40 -9.29
C MET A 1 -9.74 -19.60 -10.63
N ASP A 2 -10.53 -19.56 -11.72
CA ASP A 2 -10.14 -20.28 -12.95
C ASP A 2 -9.46 -19.38 -13.99
N GLN A 3 -9.22 -18.11 -13.61
CA GLN A 3 -8.41 -17.15 -14.35
C GLN A 3 -7.57 -16.37 -13.33
N TRP A 4 -6.24 -16.47 -13.38
CA TRP A 4 -5.31 -15.71 -12.51
C TRP A 4 -5.37 -14.21 -12.83
N ARG A 5 -6.36 -13.53 -12.26
CA ARG A 5 -6.68 -12.12 -12.56
C ARG A 5 -6.47 -11.18 -11.39
N ILE A 6 -5.98 -11.69 -10.27
CA ILE A 6 -5.63 -10.90 -9.10
C ILE A 6 -4.11 -10.78 -9.07
N PHE A 7 -3.64 -9.55 -9.01
CA PHE A 7 -2.24 -9.16 -8.92
C PHE A 7 -2.02 -8.36 -7.64
N GLU A 8 -0.78 -8.30 -7.19
CA GLU A 8 -0.41 -7.59 -5.98
C GLU A 8 0.77 -6.66 -6.24
N LEU A 9 0.70 -5.44 -5.70
CA LEU A 9 1.84 -4.56 -5.50
C LEU A 9 2.15 -4.55 -4.00
N ASP A 10 3.17 -5.31 -3.61
CA ASP A 10 3.54 -5.56 -2.22
C ASP A 10 4.77 -4.76 -1.81
N HIS A 11 4.55 -3.74 -0.99
CA HIS A 11 5.60 -2.97 -0.33
C HIS A 11 5.62 -3.19 1.19
N HIS A 12 5.06 -4.29 1.67
CA HIS A 12 4.90 -4.56 3.09
C HIS A 12 6.14 -5.15 3.73
N ASP A 13 6.53 -6.36 3.33
CA ASP A 13 7.47 -7.18 4.10
C ASP A 13 8.88 -6.57 4.15
N TYR A 14 9.31 -5.92 3.06
CA TYR A 14 10.61 -5.25 3.06
C TYR A 14 10.58 -3.95 3.87
N LEU A 15 9.45 -3.24 3.95
CA LEU A 15 9.40 -1.91 4.56
C LEU A 15 9.05 -1.97 6.05
N MET A 16 8.22 -2.94 6.46
CA MET A 16 7.72 -3.10 7.83
C MET A 16 8.84 -3.03 8.89
N PRO A 17 10.01 -3.68 8.73
CA PRO A 17 11.10 -3.61 9.71
C PRO A 17 11.70 -2.20 9.89
N PHE A 18 11.50 -1.29 8.94
CA PHE A 18 12.07 0.06 8.94
C PHE A 18 11.09 1.14 9.41
N LEU A 19 9.78 0.87 9.44
CA LEU A 19 8.76 1.88 9.72
C LEU A 19 8.93 2.55 11.07
N SER A 20 9.31 1.83 12.13
CA SER A 20 9.57 2.43 13.45
C SER A 20 10.72 3.44 13.42
N ARG A 21 11.69 3.27 12.51
CA ARG A 21 12.82 4.20 12.34
C ARG A 21 12.49 5.34 11.38
N ILE A 22 11.67 5.08 10.36
CA ILE A 22 11.23 6.09 9.39
C ILE A 22 10.25 7.06 10.03
N ASN A 23 9.31 6.55 10.84
CA ASN A 23 8.25 7.33 11.48
C ASN A 23 8.72 8.09 12.73
N VAL A 24 9.96 8.59 12.69
CA VAL A 24 10.49 9.52 13.67
C VAL A 24 10.26 10.94 13.17
N LYS A 25 9.85 11.85 14.06
CA LYS A 25 9.78 13.31 13.81
C LYS A 25 9.08 13.73 12.49
N ASN A 26 7.78 13.97 12.54
CA ASN A 26 6.96 14.56 11.46
C ASN A 26 6.87 13.75 10.15
N ILE A 27 7.37 12.51 10.11
CA ILE A 27 7.19 11.58 9.00
C ILE A 27 6.15 10.53 9.39
N CYS A 28 5.23 10.22 8.48
CA CYS A 28 4.25 9.16 8.61
C CYS A 28 4.24 8.33 7.33
N ALA A 29 4.90 7.18 7.36
CA ALA A 29 4.94 6.17 6.32
C ALA A 29 4.20 4.92 6.79
N TYR A 30 3.61 4.22 5.83
CA TYR A 30 2.96 2.92 6.00
C TYR A 30 3.64 1.90 5.10
N ALA A 31 3.55 0.63 5.47
CA ALA A 31 3.80 -0.50 4.60
C ALA A 31 2.53 -0.74 3.79
N SER A 32 2.60 -0.68 2.46
CA SER A 32 1.40 -0.80 1.63
C SER A 32 1.33 -2.14 0.90
N ARG A 33 0.14 -2.75 0.85
CA ARG A 33 -0.20 -3.79 -0.13
C ARG A 33 -1.37 -3.32 -0.98
N THR A 34 -1.31 -3.52 -2.28
CA THR A 34 -2.42 -3.19 -3.19
C THR A 34 -2.84 -4.40 -3.99
N LEU A 35 -4.10 -4.82 -3.88
CA LEU A 35 -4.65 -5.82 -4.80
C LEU A 35 -5.22 -5.14 -6.05
N LEU A 36 -4.87 -5.72 -7.20
CA LEU A 36 -5.23 -5.24 -8.53
C LEU A 36 -5.98 -6.35 -9.26
N PHE A 37 -7.07 -5.99 -9.93
CA PHE A 37 -7.83 -6.90 -10.77
C PHE A 37 -7.61 -6.58 -12.25
N LEU A 38 -7.21 -7.59 -13.03
CA LEU A 38 -7.13 -7.50 -14.48
C LEU A 38 -8.53 -7.61 -15.08
N LYS A 39 -9.05 -6.51 -15.62
CA LYS A 39 -10.34 -6.46 -16.33
C LYS A 39 -10.25 -7.11 -17.72
N ASP A 40 -11.39 -7.38 -18.33
CA ASP A 40 -11.47 -7.99 -19.67
C ASP A 40 -10.92 -7.06 -20.76
N ASP A 41 -10.87 -5.75 -20.49
CA ASP A 41 -10.24 -4.73 -21.34
C ASP A 41 -8.71 -4.65 -21.18
N PHE A 42 -8.11 -5.63 -20.50
CA PHE A 42 -6.68 -5.75 -20.21
C PHE A 42 -6.08 -4.63 -19.35
N THR A 43 -6.91 -3.80 -18.70
CA THR A 43 -6.42 -2.79 -17.75
C THR A 43 -6.53 -3.29 -16.30
N LEU A 44 -5.60 -2.84 -15.46
CA LEU A 44 -5.60 -3.14 -14.02
C LEU A 44 -6.50 -2.15 -13.27
N LYS A 45 -7.39 -2.68 -12.43
CA LYS A 45 -8.23 -1.91 -11.50
C LYS A 45 -7.76 -2.18 -10.06
N PRO A 46 -7.33 -1.15 -9.31
CA PRO A 46 -7.11 -1.31 -7.88
C PRO A 46 -8.42 -1.69 -7.17
N LEU A 47 -8.38 -2.76 -6.38
CA LEU A 47 -9.52 -3.26 -5.60
C LEU A 47 -9.46 -2.84 -4.14
N VAL A 48 -8.27 -2.85 -3.57
CA VAL A 48 -8.05 -2.56 -2.15
C VAL A 48 -6.62 -2.09 -1.94
N ILE A 49 -6.43 -1.22 -0.95
CA ILE A 49 -5.12 -0.87 -0.41
C ILE A 49 -5.13 -1.16 1.08
N GLU A 50 -4.21 -1.99 1.53
CA GLU A 50 -3.85 -2.12 2.94
C GLU A 50 -2.71 -1.16 3.25
N LEU A 51 -2.83 -0.41 4.35
CA LEU A 51 -1.77 0.37 4.96
C LEU A 51 -1.50 -0.17 6.36
N SER A 52 -0.31 -0.71 6.57
CA SER A 52 0.10 -1.38 7.80
C SER A 52 1.16 -0.57 8.55
N LEU A 53 1.10 -0.63 9.88
CA LEU A 53 2.09 -0.08 10.81
C LEU A 53 2.56 -1.17 11.77
N PRO A 54 3.80 -1.07 12.29
CA PRO A 54 4.24 -1.91 13.38
C PRO A 54 3.38 -1.65 14.63
N GLY A 55 3.00 -2.71 15.32
CA GLY A 55 2.28 -2.68 16.58
C GLY A 55 3.18 -2.42 17.79
N SER A 56 2.66 -2.66 18.99
CA SER A 56 3.42 -2.46 20.24
C SER A 56 4.44 -3.57 20.48
N SER A 57 4.22 -4.74 19.90
CA SER A 57 5.14 -5.88 19.93
C SER A 57 5.57 -6.28 18.51
N PRO A 58 6.71 -7.00 18.34
CA PRO A 58 7.22 -7.38 17.01
C PRO A 58 6.29 -8.27 16.19
N SER A 59 5.33 -8.94 16.83
CA SER A 59 4.34 -9.81 16.18
C SER A 59 2.98 -9.14 15.95
N GLU A 60 2.82 -7.89 16.38
CA GLU A 60 1.59 -7.13 16.20
C GLU A 60 1.76 -6.12 15.08
N GLU A 61 0.69 -5.96 14.29
CA GLU A 61 0.59 -4.95 13.24
C GLU A 61 -0.76 -4.24 13.36
N ILE A 62 -0.77 -2.95 13.02
CA ILE A 62 -1.99 -2.14 12.96
C ILE A 62 -2.29 -1.91 11.48
N ASN A 63 -3.31 -2.62 10.99
CA ASN A 63 -3.64 -2.62 9.56
C ASN A 63 -4.91 -1.83 9.30
N ARG A 64 -4.88 -1.02 8.25
CA ARG A 64 -6.04 -0.25 7.77
C ARG A 64 -6.29 -0.56 6.32
N VAL A 65 -7.51 -0.92 5.99
CA VAL A 65 -7.90 -1.35 4.66
C VAL A 65 -8.81 -0.30 4.02
N PHE A 66 -8.47 0.11 2.81
CA PHE A 66 -9.18 1.13 2.04
C PHE A 66 -9.68 0.54 0.73
N CYS A 67 -10.95 0.81 0.43
CA CYS A 67 -11.59 0.41 -0.82
C CYS A 67 -11.82 1.63 -1.72
N PRO A 68 -11.89 1.46 -3.05
CA PRO A 68 -12.23 2.52 -3.98
C PRO A 68 -13.52 3.24 -3.61
N ALA A 69 -13.44 4.56 -3.46
CA ALA A 69 -14.57 5.44 -3.22
C ALA A 69 -14.47 6.69 -4.10
N SER A 70 -15.63 7.23 -4.51
CA SER A 70 -15.74 8.36 -5.43
C SER A 70 -16.24 9.65 -4.80
N ASN A 71 -16.92 9.57 -3.64
CA ASN A 71 -17.52 10.71 -2.98
C ASN A 71 -17.12 10.80 -1.50
N GLY A 72 -17.21 12.00 -0.92
CA GLY A 72 -17.11 12.22 0.52
C GLY A 72 -15.70 12.01 1.10
N LEU A 73 -15.68 11.71 2.41
CA LEU A 73 -14.46 11.46 3.18
C LEU A 73 -13.74 10.21 2.69
N GLU A 74 -14.49 9.18 2.31
CA GLU A 74 -13.99 7.90 1.83
C GLU A 74 -13.18 8.06 0.55
N ALA A 75 -13.61 8.94 -0.37
CA ALA A 75 -12.84 9.27 -1.56
C ALA A 75 -11.52 9.97 -1.22
N ALA A 76 -11.51 10.88 -0.25
CA ALA A 76 -10.29 11.52 0.21
C ALA A 76 -9.33 10.51 0.87
N LEU A 77 -9.86 9.61 1.71
CA LEU A 77 -9.08 8.51 2.30
C LEU A 77 -8.53 7.55 1.25
N TRP A 78 -9.30 7.27 0.20
CA TRP A 78 -8.84 6.46 -0.93
C TRP A 78 -7.70 7.14 -1.70
N GLN A 79 -7.77 8.46 -1.94
CA GLN A 79 -6.65 9.19 -2.53
C GLN A 79 -5.42 9.20 -1.62
N LEU A 80 -5.61 9.36 -0.31
CA LEU A 80 -4.53 9.30 0.67
C LEU A 80 -3.85 7.92 0.66
N ALA A 81 -4.62 6.83 0.60
CA ALA A 81 -4.08 5.48 0.51
C ALA A 81 -3.23 5.28 -0.75
N LYS A 82 -3.71 5.75 -1.91
CA LYS A 82 -2.93 5.73 -3.15
C LYS A 82 -1.66 6.58 -3.07
N ALA A 83 -1.69 7.71 -2.36
CA ALA A 83 -0.51 8.55 -2.17
C ALA A 83 0.57 7.83 -1.35
N HIS A 84 0.19 7.07 -0.31
CA HIS A 84 1.14 6.23 0.42
C HIS A 84 1.74 5.13 -0.47
N VAL A 85 0.92 4.41 -1.24
CA VAL A 85 1.41 3.40 -2.21
C VAL A 85 2.42 4.01 -3.17
N ALA A 86 2.12 5.17 -3.76
CA ALA A 86 3.02 5.86 -4.68
C ALA A 86 4.33 6.32 -4.02
N ALA A 87 4.28 6.73 -2.75
CA ALA A 87 5.47 7.10 -1.99
C ALA A 87 6.36 5.87 -1.71
N ASN A 88 5.77 4.74 -1.33
CA ASN A 88 6.50 3.48 -1.15
C ASN A 88 7.15 3.03 -2.46
N ASP A 89 6.39 3.03 -3.55
CA ASP A 89 6.85 2.66 -4.89
C ASP A 89 7.99 3.56 -5.39
N SER A 90 7.87 4.87 -5.19
CA SER A 90 8.93 5.83 -5.56
C SER A 90 10.22 5.61 -4.78
N GLY A 91 10.13 5.26 -3.49
CA GLY A 91 11.29 4.94 -2.67
C GLY A 91 11.98 3.65 -3.15
N TYR A 92 11.19 2.61 -3.40
CA TYR A 92 11.70 1.33 -3.93
C TYR A 92 12.30 1.48 -5.32
N HIS A 93 11.62 2.19 -6.21
CA HIS A 93 12.07 2.48 -7.56
C HIS A 93 13.45 3.13 -7.56
N HIS A 94 13.65 4.21 -6.79
CA HIS A 94 14.93 4.93 -6.80
C HIS A 94 16.07 4.19 -6.12
N LEU A 95 15.80 3.46 -5.04
CA LEU A 95 16.85 2.87 -4.20
C LEU A 95 17.18 1.42 -4.54
N ILE A 96 16.26 0.69 -5.17
CA ILE A 96 16.39 -0.75 -5.42
C ILE A 96 16.36 -1.08 -6.91
N ASN A 97 15.37 -0.59 -7.65
CA ASN A 97 15.23 -0.94 -9.08
C ASN A 97 16.14 -0.14 -10.01
N HIS A 98 16.33 1.15 -9.72
CA HIS A 98 17.03 2.08 -10.63
C HIS A 98 18.54 2.20 -10.36
N TRP A 99 18.94 2.22 -9.08
CA TRP A 99 20.33 2.42 -8.67
C TRP A 99 21.28 1.36 -9.25
#